data_AF-A0A0G4L3M2-F1
#
_entry.id   AF-A0A0G4L3M2-F1
#
_cell.length_a   1.000
_cell.length_b   1.000
_cell.length_c   1.000
_cell.angle_alpha   90.00
_cell.angle_beta   90.00
_cell.angle_gamma   90.00
#
_symmetry.space_group_name_H-M   'P 1'
#
loop_
_entity.id
_entity.type
_entity.pdbx_description
1 polymer ?
#
loop_
_entity_poly.entity_id
_entity_poly.type
_entity_poly.pdbx_seq_one_letter_code
_entity_poly.pdbx_strand_id
1 'polypeptide(L)'
;MTEVFLEGLRYNAAHPFPVVGTTSPLPAWASFLWQQQPKLLPWGSPDVCRATHIVRDETDHDDATCKHPRARPEQYWQTARPWALGQIRAPTSRLQMMAGETVRNPGLFMRADCDTNKDTDQPLLNTNERIHSSVRVRLACEGLGLDDGETWRCKSLSGGSRSGRQIWRLAHGSAFRPAAVDALRMFRPREVELGYPAEYLYPVDERDGQWQWVFDQEGDITGAGHERVPQALVLPEEPMIGYWEKYLLALTSGYPDVWRYAEKHPPFAYN
;
A
#
# COMPACT_ATOMS: atom_id res chain seq x y z
N MET A 1 -19.63 -9.55 -4.87
CA MET A 1 -18.27 -8.96 -4.77
C MET A 1 -17.59 -8.82 -6.11
N THR A 2 -17.52 -9.86 -6.96
CA THR A 2 -16.96 -9.72 -8.32
C THR A 2 -17.71 -8.69 -9.15
N GLU A 3 -19.04 -8.66 -9.09
CA GLU A 3 -19.84 -7.60 -9.75
C GLU A 3 -19.54 -6.21 -9.20
N VAL A 4 -19.45 -6.04 -7.87
CA VAL A 4 -19.05 -4.78 -7.24
C VAL A 4 -17.64 -4.36 -7.67
N PHE A 5 -16.72 -5.30 -7.82
CA PHE A 5 -15.37 -5.04 -8.31
C PHE A 5 -15.38 -4.66 -9.79
N LEU A 6 -16.16 -5.35 -10.63
CA LEU A 6 -16.33 -5.03 -12.05
C LEU A 6 -17.03 -3.69 -12.25
N GLU A 7 -18.00 -3.34 -11.40
CA GLU A 7 -18.60 -2.01 -11.36
C GLU A 7 -17.59 -0.96 -10.90
N GLY A 8 -16.81 -1.26 -9.86
CA GLY A 8 -15.66 -0.47 -9.46
C GLY A 8 -14.74 -0.21 -10.65
N LEU A 9 -14.32 -1.24 -11.38
CA LEU A 9 -13.55 -1.13 -12.61
C LEU A 9 -14.28 -0.30 -13.69
N ARG A 10 -15.60 -0.36 -13.85
CA ARG A 10 -16.29 0.54 -14.80
C ARG A 10 -16.10 2.02 -14.47
N TYR A 11 -15.98 2.35 -13.18
CA TYR A 11 -15.60 3.68 -12.68
C TYR A 11 -14.08 3.85 -12.46
N ASN A 12 -13.26 2.81 -12.65
CA ASN A 12 -11.87 2.73 -12.16
C ASN A 12 -10.87 2.08 -13.16
N ALA A 13 -11.32 1.70 -14.35
CA ALA A 13 -10.56 0.84 -15.27
C ALA A 13 -10.37 1.42 -16.67
N ALA A 14 -10.78 2.65 -16.90
CA ALA A 14 -10.02 3.56 -17.74
C ALA A 14 -9.59 4.80 -16.93
N HIS A 15 -9.73 4.72 -15.62
CA HIS A 15 -9.58 5.82 -14.66
C HIS A 15 -8.36 5.54 -13.79
N PRO A 16 -7.15 5.97 -14.18
CA PRO A 16 -6.24 6.43 -13.13
C PRO A 16 -7.00 7.58 -12.45
N PHE A 17 -7.19 7.48 -11.13
CA PHE A 17 -8.18 8.29 -10.43
C PHE A 17 -7.98 9.76 -10.78
N PRO A 18 -9.06 10.56 -10.89
CA PRO A 18 -8.99 11.90 -11.43
C PRO A 18 -7.84 12.71 -10.82
N VAL A 19 -7.15 13.47 -11.68
CA VAL A 19 -6.33 14.59 -11.20
C VAL A 19 -7.31 15.55 -10.54
N VAL A 20 -7.42 15.53 -9.22
CA VAL A 20 -8.03 16.66 -8.52
C VAL A 20 -7.00 17.77 -8.61
N GLY A 21 -7.35 18.84 -9.30
CA GLY A 21 -6.46 19.92 -9.65
C GLY A 21 -5.60 20.36 -8.46
N THR A 22 -4.32 20.61 -8.74
CA THR A 22 -3.52 21.48 -7.89
C THR A 22 -4.38 22.70 -7.59
N THR A 23 -4.78 22.89 -6.34
CA THR A 23 -5.25 24.18 -5.85
C THR A 23 -4.04 25.08 -5.84
N SER A 24 -3.58 25.46 -7.03
CA SER A 24 -2.67 26.56 -7.18
C SER A 24 -3.42 27.77 -6.64
N PRO A 25 -2.82 28.57 -5.74
CA PRO A 25 -3.43 29.80 -5.24
C PRO A 25 -3.56 30.88 -6.35
N LEU A 26 -3.22 30.54 -7.59
CA LEU A 26 -3.23 31.43 -8.73
C LEU A 26 -4.57 31.34 -9.49
N PRO A 27 -5.07 32.48 -10.01
CA PRO A 27 -6.30 32.52 -10.79
C PRO A 27 -6.19 31.64 -12.05
N ALA A 28 -7.31 31.07 -12.51
CA ALA A 28 -7.37 30.06 -13.59
C ALA A 28 -6.64 30.46 -14.90
N TRP A 29 -6.49 31.75 -15.18
CA TRP A 29 -5.73 32.24 -16.33
C TRP A 29 -4.21 32.17 -16.14
N ALA A 30 -3.68 31.96 -14.93
CA ALA A 30 -2.24 31.79 -14.70
C ALA A 30 -1.81 30.31 -14.82
N SER A 31 -2.76 29.37 -14.80
CA SER A 31 -2.52 27.92 -14.89
C SER A 31 -1.95 27.49 -16.25
N PHE A 32 -2.21 28.23 -17.33
CA PHE A 32 -1.72 27.87 -18.68
C PHE A 32 -0.21 28.07 -18.85
N LEU A 33 0.42 28.92 -18.02
CA LEU A 33 1.86 29.21 -18.14
C LEU A 33 2.73 28.13 -17.48
N TRP A 34 2.16 27.28 -16.61
CA TRP A 34 2.89 26.34 -15.77
C TRP A 34 2.28 24.94 -15.69
N GLN A 35 1.23 24.64 -16.44
CA GLN A 35 0.76 23.26 -16.65
C GLN A 35 1.58 22.60 -17.76
N GLN A 36 2.86 22.31 -17.49
CA GLN A 36 3.38 21.08 -18.05
C GLN A 36 2.60 19.96 -17.35
N GLN A 37 1.73 19.28 -18.10
CA GLN A 37 1.11 18.04 -17.67
C GLN A 37 2.23 17.17 -17.08
N PRO A 38 2.21 16.84 -15.78
CA PRO A 38 3.27 16.07 -15.18
C PRO A 38 3.44 14.80 -16.01
N LYS A 39 4.67 14.49 -16.40
CA LYS A 39 4.99 13.28 -17.16
C LYS A 39 4.32 12.12 -16.44
N LEU A 40 3.30 11.51 -17.06
CA LEU A 40 2.57 10.39 -16.48
C LEU A 40 3.60 9.34 -16.09
N LEU A 41 3.77 9.15 -14.79
CA LEU A 41 4.68 8.13 -14.29
C LEU A 41 3.99 6.78 -14.49
N PRO A 42 4.71 5.75 -14.96
CA PRO A 42 4.19 4.39 -14.89
C PRO A 42 3.82 4.10 -13.42
N TRP A 43 2.72 3.40 -13.19
CA TRP A 43 2.21 3.14 -11.82
C TRP A 43 3.13 2.26 -10.95
N GLY A 44 4.26 1.84 -11.53
CA GLY A 44 5.38 1.13 -10.93
C GLY A 44 6.52 0.99 -11.94
N SER A 45 7.46 0.08 -11.67
CA SER A 45 8.61 -0.23 -12.53
C SER A 45 8.17 -0.54 -13.97
N PRO A 46 8.97 -0.16 -14.99
CA PRO A 46 8.73 -0.51 -16.40
C PRO A 46 8.53 -2.01 -16.64
N ASP A 47 9.20 -2.86 -15.85
CA ASP A 47 9.06 -4.32 -15.97
C ASP A 47 7.67 -4.80 -15.59
N VAL A 48 7.02 -4.09 -14.67
CA VAL A 48 5.70 -4.41 -14.13
C VAL A 48 4.60 -3.71 -14.93
N CYS A 49 4.84 -2.48 -15.38
CA CYS A 49 3.88 -1.67 -16.13
C CYS A 49 3.79 -2.08 -17.59
N ARG A 50 2.72 -2.80 -17.95
CA ARG A 50 2.41 -3.11 -19.37
C ARG A 50 1.70 -2.00 -20.14
N ALA A 51 1.05 -1.07 -19.45
CA ALA A 51 0.24 -0.06 -20.10
C ALA A 51 1.15 1.04 -20.68
N THR A 52 1.33 1.06 -21.99
CA THR A 52 2.15 2.06 -22.72
C THR A 52 1.41 3.37 -22.96
N HIS A 53 0.08 3.35 -22.92
CA HIS A 53 -0.80 4.50 -23.14
C HIS A 53 -1.85 4.57 -22.04
N ILE A 54 -1.43 5.00 -20.85
CA ILE A 54 -2.35 5.30 -19.76
C ILE A 54 -2.93 6.68 -20.05
N VAL A 55 -4.19 6.75 -20.46
CA VAL A 55 -4.92 8.03 -20.53
C VAL A 55 -5.54 8.27 -19.17
N ARG A 56 -5.20 9.40 -18.53
CA ARG A 56 -5.82 9.82 -17.28
C ARG A 56 -7.08 10.62 -17.58
N ASP A 57 -8.18 10.24 -16.96
CA ASP A 57 -9.39 11.06 -16.98
C ASP A 57 -9.05 12.38 -16.27
N GLU A 58 -9.26 13.49 -16.96
CA GLU A 58 -8.93 14.83 -16.47
C GLU A 58 -9.99 15.37 -15.50
N THR A 59 -11.06 14.62 -15.24
CA THR A 59 -12.29 15.16 -14.63
C THR A 59 -12.82 14.35 -13.45
N ASP A 60 -12.91 15.00 -12.28
CA ASP A 60 -13.69 14.54 -11.12
C ASP A 60 -15.19 14.76 -11.39
N HIS A 61 -15.93 13.73 -11.79
CA HIS A 61 -17.38 13.85 -11.96
C HIS A 61 -18.15 12.76 -11.23
N ASP A 62 -18.83 13.16 -10.15
CA ASP A 62 -19.71 12.32 -9.33
C ASP A 62 -21.20 12.56 -9.70
N ASP A 63 -21.47 12.72 -11.01
CA ASP A 63 -22.80 13.12 -11.49
C ASP A 63 -23.45 12.05 -12.36
N ALA A 64 -24.73 11.79 -12.12
CA ALA A 64 -25.55 10.72 -12.72
C ALA A 64 -25.72 10.82 -14.26
N THR A 65 -25.17 11.87 -14.87
CA THR A 65 -25.17 12.13 -16.32
C THR A 65 -23.92 11.62 -17.02
N CYS A 66 -22.90 11.18 -16.27
CA CYS A 66 -21.66 10.68 -16.84
C CYS A 66 -21.87 9.35 -17.56
N LYS A 67 -21.60 9.32 -18.87
CA LYS A 67 -21.67 8.12 -19.70
C LYS A 67 -20.26 7.56 -19.89
N HIS A 68 -19.78 6.75 -18.95
CA HIS A 68 -18.59 5.95 -19.22
C HIS A 68 -18.91 4.94 -20.34
N PRO A 69 -18.08 4.83 -21.37
CA PRO A 69 -18.30 3.87 -22.43
C PRO A 69 -18.33 2.46 -21.82
N ARG A 70 -19.41 1.71 -22.08
CA ARG A 70 -19.54 0.32 -21.64
C ARG A 70 -18.52 -0.53 -22.41
N ALA A 71 -17.32 -0.69 -21.85
CA ALA A 71 -16.34 -1.65 -22.32
C ALA A 71 -16.69 -3.06 -21.81
N ARG A 72 -16.14 -4.08 -22.47
CA ARG A 72 -16.22 -5.45 -21.98
C ARG A 72 -15.30 -5.63 -20.76
N PRO A 73 -15.61 -6.51 -19.79
CA PRO A 73 -14.77 -6.77 -18.62
C PRO A 73 -13.28 -6.95 -18.96
N GLU A 74 -12.96 -7.65 -20.03
CA GLU A 74 -11.59 -7.93 -20.44
C GLU A 74 -10.79 -6.67 -20.78
N GLN A 75 -11.46 -5.61 -21.25
CA GLN A 75 -10.83 -4.34 -21.58
C GLN A 75 -10.48 -3.55 -20.33
N TYR A 76 -11.33 -3.62 -19.30
CA TYR A 76 -11.05 -3.00 -18.00
C TYR A 76 -9.82 -3.62 -17.32
N TRP A 77 -9.60 -4.92 -17.50
CA TRP A 77 -8.44 -5.60 -16.93
C TRP A 77 -7.10 -5.23 -17.60
N GLN A 78 -7.11 -4.71 -18.83
CA GLN A 78 -5.87 -4.33 -19.54
C GLN A 78 -5.19 -3.09 -18.97
N THR A 79 -5.96 -2.25 -18.29
CA THR A 79 -5.58 -0.93 -17.77
C THR A 79 -5.67 -0.85 -16.25
N ALA A 80 -6.26 -1.88 -15.61
CA ALA A 80 -6.31 -1.99 -14.16
C ALA A 80 -4.90 -2.01 -13.56
N ARG A 81 -4.70 -1.25 -12.49
CA ARG A 81 -3.46 -1.34 -11.72
C ARG A 81 -3.40 -2.68 -11.00
N PRO A 82 -2.24 -3.33 -10.95
CA PRO A 82 -2.09 -4.56 -10.20
C PRO A 82 -2.33 -4.36 -8.71
N TRP A 83 -2.54 -5.48 -8.03
CA TRP A 83 -2.60 -5.54 -6.57
C TRP A 83 -1.44 -4.79 -5.90
N ALA A 84 -1.73 -4.16 -4.76
CA ALA A 84 -0.81 -3.29 -4.02
C ALA A 84 -0.28 -2.04 -4.75
N LEU A 85 -0.66 -1.77 -6.01
CA LEU A 85 -0.25 -0.58 -6.80
C LEU A 85 -1.39 0.38 -7.12
N GLY A 86 -2.55 0.22 -6.47
CA GLY A 86 -3.67 1.18 -6.54
C GLY A 86 -3.28 2.61 -6.12
N GLN A 87 -4.06 3.61 -6.50
CA GLN A 87 -3.73 5.00 -6.13
C GLN A 87 -3.98 5.25 -4.64
N ILE A 88 -3.08 6.00 -4.02
CA ILE A 88 -3.25 6.55 -2.66
C ILE A 88 -3.74 7.98 -2.85
N ARG A 89 -4.95 8.31 -2.37
CA ARG A 89 -5.54 9.64 -2.60
C ARG A 89 -5.42 10.53 -1.36
N ALA A 90 -5.12 11.80 -1.58
CA ALA A 90 -5.28 12.80 -0.53
C ALA A 90 -6.77 13.02 -0.23
N PRO A 91 -7.12 13.35 1.02
CA PRO A 91 -8.47 13.76 1.34
C PRO A 91 -8.86 15.02 0.57
N THR A 92 -9.99 14.99 -0.14
CA THR A 92 -10.50 16.13 -0.92
C THR A 92 -11.34 17.09 -0.09
N SER A 93 -11.87 16.62 1.05
CA SER A 93 -12.68 17.44 1.95
C SER A 93 -11.81 18.34 2.81
N ARG A 94 -12.13 19.65 2.82
CA ARG A 94 -11.48 20.63 3.70
C ARG A 94 -11.57 20.24 5.18
N LEU A 95 -12.68 19.62 5.60
CA LEU A 95 -12.84 19.14 6.97
C LEU A 95 -11.86 18.01 7.30
N GLN A 96 -11.66 17.09 6.35
CA GLN A 96 -10.74 15.97 6.52
C GLN A 96 -9.28 16.44 6.46
N MET A 97 -8.96 17.42 5.61
CA MET A 97 -7.65 18.09 5.61
C MET A 97 -7.37 18.81 6.94
N MET A 98 -8.38 19.48 7.52
CA MET A 98 -8.26 20.20 8.80
C MET A 98 -8.07 19.25 10.00
N ALA A 99 -8.56 18.01 9.91
CA ALA A 99 -8.35 16.99 10.94
C ALA A 99 -6.89 16.53 11.06
N GLY A 100 -6.05 16.85 10.08
CA GLY A 100 -4.64 16.49 10.03
C GLY A 100 -4.39 15.04 9.58
N GLU A 101 -3.15 14.77 9.23
CA GLU A 101 -2.65 13.43 8.90
C GLU A 101 -1.66 13.00 9.99
N THR A 102 -1.72 11.73 10.39
CA THR A 102 -0.70 11.13 11.26
C THR A 102 -0.08 9.92 10.57
N VAL A 103 1.26 9.89 10.54
CA VAL A 103 2.01 8.75 10.01
C VAL A 103 2.25 7.78 11.16
N ARG A 104 1.71 6.56 11.02
CA ARG A 104 1.92 5.50 11.99
C ARG A 104 3.32 4.92 11.85
N ASN A 105 4.11 4.95 12.91
CA ASN A 105 5.47 4.41 12.92
C ASN A 105 5.50 3.13 13.76
N PRO A 106 5.69 1.95 13.14
CA PRO A 106 5.66 0.67 13.86
C PRO A 106 6.65 0.66 15.02
N GLY A 107 6.20 0.15 16.18
CA GLY A 107 6.99 0.02 17.39
C GLY A 107 7.37 1.32 18.11
N LEU A 108 6.91 2.50 17.65
CA LEU A 108 7.28 3.80 18.21
C LEU A 108 6.11 4.54 18.89
N PHE A 109 5.00 3.85 19.14
CA PHE A 109 3.84 4.46 19.80
C PHE A 109 4.00 4.49 21.32
N MET A 110 3.57 5.60 21.90
CA MET A 110 3.48 5.79 23.34
C MET A 110 2.03 5.59 23.80
N ARG A 111 1.86 5.23 25.07
CA ARG A 111 0.53 5.15 25.68
C ARG A 111 -0.04 6.56 25.80
N ALA A 112 -1.29 6.74 25.40
CA ALA A 112 -2.01 7.99 25.64
C ALA A 112 -2.64 7.97 27.03
N ASP A 113 -2.52 9.09 27.74
CA ASP A 113 -3.26 9.36 28.97
C ASP A 113 -4.74 9.59 28.63
N CYS A 114 -5.65 8.88 29.32
CA CYS A 114 -7.07 8.90 28.99
C CYS A 114 -7.79 10.20 29.35
N ASP A 115 -7.26 10.96 30.32
CA ASP A 115 -7.88 12.17 30.83
C ASP A 115 -7.44 13.40 30.03
N THR A 116 -6.20 13.37 29.52
CA THR A 116 -5.58 14.49 28.80
C THR A 116 -5.40 14.25 27.31
N ASN A 117 -5.54 13.00 26.84
CA ASN A 117 -5.29 12.56 25.47
C ASN A 117 -3.87 12.92 24.96
N LYS A 118 -2.89 12.95 25.87
CA LYS A 118 -1.49 13.23 25.57
C LYS A 118 -0.67 11.95 25.67
N ASP A 119 0.35 11.82 24.83
CA ASP A 119 1.32 10.74 24.91
C ASP A 119 2.09 10.82 26.23
N THR A 120 2.22 9.67 26.88
CA THR A 120 3.05 9.48 28.08
C THR A 120 4.48 9.09 27.69
N ASP A 121 5.36 8.93 28.66
CA ASP A 121 6.72 8.39 28.51
C ASP A 121 6.75 6.85 28.42
N GLN A 122 5.59 6.20 28.53
CA GLN A 122 5.50 4.74 28.51
C GLN A 122 5.21 4.23 27.09
N PRO A 123 6.03 3.32 26.54
CA PRO A 123 5.77 2.73 25.24
C PRO A 123 4.52 1.85 25.25
N LEU A 124 3.86 1.76 24.11
CA LEU A 124 2.73 0.86 23.90
C LEU A 124 3.24 -0.57 23.69
N LEU A 125 2.87 -1.48 24.58
CA LEU A 125 3.33 -2.86 24.57
C LEU A 125 2.30 -3.82 23.96
N ASN A 126 2.76 -4.97 23.45
CA ASN A 126 1.91 -6.06 22.96
C ASN A 126 0.90 -5.63 21.86
N THR A 127 1.31 -4.71 20.99
CA THR A 127 0.47 -4.18 19.91
C THR A 127 0.11 -5.20 18.83
N ASN A 128 0.83 -6.34 18.77
CA ASN A 128 0.72 -7.35 17.71
C ASN A 128 0.80 -6.72 16.31
N GLU A 129 1.63 -5.68 16.18
CA GLU A 129 1.89 -5.00 14.92
C GLU A 129 2.50 -5.95 13.90
N ARG A 130 2.05 -5.80 12.66
CA ARG A 130 2.52 -6.55 11.48
C ARG A 130 2.57 -5.58 10.32
N ILE A 131 3.48 -5.83 9.38
CA ILE A 131 3.56 -5.04 8.15
C ILE A 131 2.94 -5.84 7.03
N HIS A 132 1.94 -5.27 6.36
CA HIS A 132 1.23 -5.95 5.29
C HIS A 132 2.13 -6.13 4.05
N SER A 133 2.03 -7.28 3.38
CA SER A 133 2.86 -7.64 2.20
C SER A 133 2.75 -6.63 1.04
N SER A 134 1.63 -5.92 0.94
CA SER A 134 1.43 -4.80 0.01
C SER A 134 2.48 -3.69 0.13
N VAL A 135 3.05 -3.49 1.33
CA VAL A 135 4.14 -2.53 1.55
C VAL A 135 5.39 -2.97 0.80
N ARG A 136 5.79 -4.24 0.95
CA ARG A 136 6.92 -4.83 0.21
C ARG A 136 6.68 -4.78 -1.29
N VAL A 137 5.50 -5.19 -1.76
CA VAL A 137 5.16 -5.17 -3.19
C VAL A 137 5.26 -3.75 -3.76
N ARG A 138 4.69 -2.76 -3.08
CA ARG A 138 4.75 -1.38 -3.57
C ARG A 138 6.17 -0.83 -3.61
N LEU A 139 7.00 -1.11 -2.60
CA LEU A 139 8.40 -0.69 -2.57
C LEU A 139 9.23 -1.39 -3.67
N ALA A 140 9.07 -2.71 -3.83
CA ALA A 140 9.76 -3.50 -4.85
C ALA A 140 9.43 -3.03 -6.27
N CYS A 141 8.16 -2.72 -6.51
CA CYS A 141 7.65 -2.30 -7.81
C CYS A 141 7.74 -0.79 -8.02
N GLU A 142 8.40 -0.02 -7.15
CA GLU A 142 8.48 1.45 -7.25
C GLU A 142 7.11 2.13 -7.42
N GLY A 143 6.08 1.60 -6.76
CA GLY A 143 4.72 2.08 -6.92
C GLY A 143 4.55 3.53 -6.48
N LEU A 144 3.55 4.20 -7.03
CA LEU A 144 3.37 5.63 -6.83
C LEU A 144 2.78 5.98 -5.46
N GLY A 145 3.11 7.17 -4.98
CA GLY A 145 2.71 7.74 -3.70
C GLY A 145 1.39 8.49 -3.79
N LEU A 146 1.26 9.52 -2.96
CA LEU A 146 0.04 10.31 -2.86
C LEU A 146 -0.29 10.98 -4.20
N ASP A 147 -1.51 10.76 -4.67
CA ASP A 147 -2.07 11.26 -5.94
C ASP A 147 -1.21 11.00 -7.18
N ASP A 148 -0.38 9.97 -7.13
CA ASP A 148 0.60 9.61 -8.15
C ASP A 148 1.70 10.65 -8.40
N GLY A 149 1.95 11.55 -7.44
CA GLY A 149 2.89 12.65 -7.60
C GLY A 149 4.37 12.25 -7.57
N GLU A 150 4.70 11.14 -6.89
CA GLU A 150 6.07 10.66 -6.71
C GLU A 150 6.11 9.14 -6.49
N THR A 151 7.30 8.53 -6.51
CA THR A 151 7.48 7.14 -6.04
C THR A 151 7.24 7.05 -4.54
N TRP A 152 6.47 6.05 -4.11
CA TRP A 152 6.15 5.84 -2.71
C TRP A 152 7.36 5.33 -1.92
N ARG A 153 7.74 6.07 -0.86
CA ARG A 153 8.90 5.74 -0.01
C ARG A 153 8.53 5.16 1.36
N CYS A 154 7.23 4.99 1.64
CA CYS A 154 6.69 4.57 2.94
C CYS A 154 7.28 5.34 4.14
N LYS A 155 6.72 6.52 4.44
CA LYS A 155 7.19 7.39 5.54
C LYS A 155 7.23 6.68 6.90
N SER A 156 6.30 5.75 7.14
CA SER A 156 6.24 4.90 8.34
C SER A 156 7.51 4.10 8.60
N LEU A 157 8.22 3.65 7.56
CA LEU A 157 9.45 2.86 7.70
C LEU A 157 10.70 3.75 7.91
N SER A 158 10.57 5.05 7.71
CA SER A 158 11.59 6.07 8.03
C SER A 158 11.30 6.80 9.36
N GLY A 159 10.24 6.42 10.06
CA GLY A 159 9.74 7.11 11.25
C GLY A 159 10.81 7.23 12.33
N GLY A 160 11.23 8.46 12.63
CA GLY A 160 12.28 8.70 13.62
C GLY A 160 13.69 8.84 13.04
N SER A 161 13.91 8.69 11.73
CA SER A 161 15.20 8.98 11.09
C SER A 161 15.46 10.50 10.94
N ARG A 162 16.66 11.01 11.25
CA ARG A 162 17.04 12.44 11.04
C ARG A 162 17.33 12.72 9.57
N SER A 163 18.00 11.79 8.89
CA SER A 163 18.30 11.86 7.46
C SER A 163 17.13 11.44 6.56
N GLY A 164 16.02 10.95 7.15
CA GLY A 164 14.90 10.38 6.39
C GLY A 164 15.23 9.03 5.76
N ARG A 165 16.30 8.37 6.21
CA ARG A 165 16.64 7.00 5.79
C ARG A 165 15.61 6.04 6.36
N GLN A 166 15.30 4.98 5.62
CA GLN A 166 14.52 3.88 6.18
C GLN A 166 15.32 3.17 7.27
N ILE A 167 14.62 2.92 8.38
CA ILE A 167 15.15 2.27 9.57
C ILE A 167 14.52 0.90 9.82
N TRP A 168 13.56 0.50 8.98
CA TRP A 168 13.05 -0.86 8.91
C TRP A 168 13.51 -1.48 7.59
N ARG A 169 14.15 -2.64 7.67
CA ARG A 169 14.68 -3.35 6.52
C ARG A 169 14.04 -4.71 6.38
N LEU A 170 13.90 -5.15 5.14
CA LEU A 170 13.34 -6.46 4.85
C LEU A 170 14.42 -7.54 4.97
N ALA A 171 14.08 -8.64 5.65
CA ALA A 171 14.92 -9.82 5.77
C ALA A 171 14.09 -11.09 5.57
N HIS A 172 14.72 -12.13 5.04
CA HIS A 172 14.07 -13.43 4.92
C HIS A 172 13.97 -14.10 6.30
N GLY A 173 12.80 -14.66 6.61
CA GLY A 173 12.51 -15.31 7.89
C GLY A 173 11.08 -15.13 8.34
N SER A 174 10.74 -15.75 9.46
CA SER A 174 9.44 -15.60 10.11
C SER A 174 9.64 -15.05 11.52
N ALA A 175 9.08 -13.88 11.78
CA ALA A 175 9.07 -13.29 13.12
C ALA A 175 7.86 -13.76 13.96
N PHE A 176 7.05 -14.68 13.43
CA PHE A 176 5.95 -15.27 14.18
C PHE A 176 6.48 -16.23 15.25
N ARG A 177 5.80 -16.24 16.41
CA ARG A 177 6.03 -17.26 17.44
C ARG A 177 5.66 -18.65 16.88
N PRO A 178 6.32 -19.76 17.30
CA PRO A 178 6.05 -21.09 16.78
C PRO A 178 4.56 -21.49 16.78
N ALA A 179 3.86 -21.25 17.89
CA ALA A 179 2.42 -21.54 17.98
C ALA A 179 1.57 -20.73 16.98
N ALA A 180 1.99 -19.51 16.64
CA ALA A 180 1.33 -18.71 15.61
C ALA A 180 1.60 -19.27 14.21
N VAL A 181 2.81 -19.78 13.93
CA VAL A 181 3.12 -20.45 12.66
C VAL A 181 2.23 -21.67 12.45
N ASP A 182 2.05 -22.49 13.48
CA ASP A 182 1.18 -23.68 13.38
C ASP A 182 -0.29 -23.30 13.16
N ALA A 183 -0.78 -22.28 13.87
CA ALA A 183 -2.12 -21.74 13.65
C ALA A 183 -2.31 -21.21 12.22
N LEU A 184 -1.31 -20.53 11.66
CA LEU A 184 -1.33 -20.02 10.28
C LEU A 184 -1.40 -21.15 9.24
N ARG A 185 -0.69 -22.26 9.45
CA ARG A 185 -0.76 -23.45 8.56
C ARG A 185 -2.14 -24.10 8.55
N MET A 186 -2.78 -24.13 9.72
CA MET A 186 -4.11 -24.72 9.89
C MET A 186 -5.24 -23.76 9.48
N PHE A 187 -4.93 -22.47 9.31
CA PHE A 187 -5.93 -21.45 9.01
C PHE A 187 -6.69 -21.76 7.72
N ARG A 188 -8.01 -21.64 7.77
CA ARG A 188 -8.89 -21.73 6.61
C ARG A 188 -9.78 -20.49 6.59
N PRO A 189 -9.83 -19.74 5.47
CA PRO A 189 -10.71 -18.58 5.37
C PRO A 189 -12.17 -19.01 5.50
N ARG A 190 -12.94 -18.25 6.28
CA ARG A 190 -14.36 -18.48 6.54
C ARG A 190 -15.18 -18.54 5.24
N GLU A 191 -14.79 -17.77 4.23
CA GLU A 191 -15.44 -17.75 2.92
C GLU A 191 -15.46 -19.14 2.26
N VAL A 192 -14.43 -19.95 2.45
CA VAL A 192 -14.40 -21.32 1.90
C VAL A 192 -15.48 -22.18 2.57
N GLU A 193 -15.66 -22.05 3.88
CA GLU A 193 -16.73 -22.76 4.62
C GLU A 193 -18.13 -22.30 4.23
N LEU A 194 -18.25 -21.03 3.81
CA LEU A 194 -19.49 -20.45 3.29
C LEU A 194 -19.78 -20.84 1.83
N GLY A 195 -18.95 -21.69 1.21
CA GLY A 195 -19.15 -22.19 -0.14
C GLY A 195 -18.59 -21.29 -1.24
N TYR A 196 -17.73 -20.33 -0.92
CA TYR A 196 -17.04 -19.55 -1.93
C TYR A 196 -15.94 -20.38 -2.63
N PRO A 197 -15.77 -20.25 -3.96
CA PRO A 197 -14.89 -21.09 -4.75
C PRO A 197 -13.40 -20.87 -4.45
N ALA A 198 -12.73 -21.90 -3.95
CA ALA A 198 -11.31 -21.85 -3.59
C ALA A 198 -10.38 -21.93 -4.82
N GLU A 199 -10.87 -22.45 -5.96
CA GLU A 199 -10.11 -22.63 -7.20
C GLU A 199 -9.69 -21.32 -7.87
N TYR A 200 -10.33 -20.20 -7.54
CA TYR A 200 -9.96 -18.88 -8.04
C TYR A 200 -9.00 -18.11 -7.11
N LEU A 201 -8.56 -18.73 -6.01
CA LEU A 201 -7.63 -18.09 -5.09
C LEU A 201 -6.21 -18.13 -5.63
N TYR A 202 -5.49 -17.03 -5.41
CA TYR A 202 -4.09 -16.93 -5.77
C TYR A 202 -3.27 -18.03 -5.07
N PRO A 203 -2.44 -18.79 -5.81
CA PRO A 203 -1.67 -19.88 -5.24
C PRO A 203 -0.52 -19.33 -4.37
N VAL A 204 -0.60 -19.63 -3.08
CA VAL A 204 0.43 -19.33 -2.08
C VAL A 204 0.88 -20.64 -1.46
N ASP A 205 2.18 -20.91 -1.48
CA ASP A 205 2.80 -22.10 -0.91
C ASP A 205 3.36 -21.85 0.51
N GLU A 206 3.99 -22.86 1.13
CA GLU A 206 4.52 -22.74 2.50
C GLU A 206 5.87 -22.01 2.59
N ARG A 207 6.54 -21.81 1.45
CA ARG A 207 7.82 -21.11 1.32
C ARG A 207 7.61 -19.63 1.01
N ASP A 208 6.44 -19.29 0.50
CA ASP A 208 5.96 -17.95 0.22
C ASP A 208 5.79 -17.09 1.48
N GLY A 209 6.05 -15.79 1.34
CA GLY A 209 5.77 -14.82 2.41
C GLY A 209 6.66 -15.00 3.66
N GLN A 210 7.82 -15.64 3.52
CA GLN A 210 8.81 -15.77 4.60
C GLN A 210 9.63 -14.48 4.74
N TRP A 211 8.94 -13.38 5.02
CA TRP A 211 9.54 -12.07 5.22
C TRP A 211 9.29 -11.53 6.61
N GLN A 212 10.29 -10.83 7.11
CA GLN A 212 10.22 -10.08 8.36
C GLN A 212 10.90 -8.72 8.18
N TRP A 213 10.46 -7.76 8.96
CA TRP A 213 11.00 -6.41 8.98
C TRP A 213 11.86 -6.25 10.21
N VAL A 214 13.15 -6.03 10.01
CA VAL A 214 14.15 -5.87 11.06
C VAL A 214 14.46 -4.39 11.22
N PHE A 215 14.43 -3.92 12.46
CA PHE A 215 14.81 -2.57 12.81
C PHE A 215 16.33 -2.40 12.70
N ASP A 216 16.74 -1.45 11.88
CA ASP A 216 18.13 -1.07 11.64
C ASP A 216 18.62 -0.11 12.72
N GLN A 217 19.37 -0.65 13.67
CA GLN A 217 19.96 0.10 14.78
C GLN A 217 21.07 1.07 14.33
N GLU A 218 21.61 0.93 13.12
CA GLU A 218 22.55 1.88 12.52
C GLU A 218 21.84 3.06 11.85
N GLY A 219 20.51 3.11 11.92
CA GLY A 219 19.71 4.24 11.48
C GLY A 219 20.09 5.52 12.22
N ASP A 220 20.10 6.63 11.50
CA ASP A 220 20.28 7.98 12.05
C ASP A 220 19.02 8.38 12.85
N ILE A 221 18.89 7.95 14.11
CA ILE A 221 17.68 8.13 14.92
C ILE A 221 17.63 9.53 15.56
N THR A 222 16.51 10.25 15.39
CA THR A 222 16.20 11.55 16.03
C THR A 222 16.01 11.37 17.55
N GLY A 223 16.57 12.29 18.35
CA GLY A 223 16.35 12.38 19.81
C GLY A 223 17.13 11.38 20.67
N ALA A 224 17.22 11.66 21.98
CA ALA A 224 17.95 10.86 22.97
C ALA A 224 16.99 10.05 23.86
N GLY A 225 17.35 8.80 24.22
CA GLY A 225 16.67 8.00 25.25
C GLY A 225 16.21 6.59 24.81
N HIS A 226 15.90 5.74 25.80
CA HIS A 226 15.37 4.37 25.64
C HIS A 226 13.95 4.32 25.04
N GLU A 227 13.31 5.47 24.86
CA GLU A 227 11.93 5.65 24.39
C GLU A 227 11.78 5.62 22.85
N ARG A 228 12.89 5.53 22.09
CA ARG A 228 12.88 5.66 20.62
C ARG A 228 13.40 4.45 19.85
N VAL A 229 13.68 3.36 20.55
CA VAL A 229 13.95 2.06 19.92
C VAL A 229 12.68 1.23 20.03
N PRO A 230 12.18 0.65 18.92
CA PRO A 230 11.05 -0.25 18.97
C PRO A 230 11.25 -1.37 19.99
N GLN A 231 10.23 -1.62 20.80
CA GLN A 231 10.29 -2.69 21.81
C GLN A 231 10.35 -4.07 21.14
N ALA A 232 9.83 -4.16 19.91
CA ALA A 232 10.08 -5.27 19.00
C ALA A 232 11.02 -4.80 17.89
N LEU A 233 12.24 -5.33 17.86
CA LEU A 233 13.22 -5.05 16.80
C LEU A 233 12.96 -5.84 15.52
N VAL A 234 12.03 -6.78 15.56
CA VAL A 234 11.62 -7.59 14.40
C VAL A 234 10.10 -7.65 14.38
N LEU A 235 9.51 -7.27 13.26
CA LEU A 235 8.08 -7.35 13.00
C LEU A 235 7.81 -8.38 11.90
N PRO A 236 6.78 -9.23 12.06
CA PRO A 236 6.40 -10.15 11.00
C PRO A 236 5.76 -9.41 9.83
N GLU A 237 6.03 -9.87 8.60
CA GLU A 237 5.15 -9.57 7.48
C GLU A 237 3.83 -10.31 7.66
N GLU A 238 2.71 -9.66 7.34
CA GLU A 238 1.40 -10.32 7.34
C GLU A 238 1.32 -11.34 6.20
N PRO A 239 0.98 -12.61 6.49
CA PRO A 239 0.97 -13.65 5.48
C PRO A 239 -0.27 -13.52 4.59
N MET A 240 -0.10 -13.83 3.30
CA MET A 240 -1.16 -13.88 2.30
C MET A 240 -2.09 -15.07 2.57
N ILE A 241 -3.01 -14.96 3.53
CA ILE A 241 -3.94 -16.05 3.90
C ILE A 241 -5.41 -15.66 3.74
N GLY A 242 -5.74 -14.38 3.61
CA GLY A 242 -7.12 -13.91 3.49
C GLY A 242 -7.77 -14.32 2.16
N TYR A 243 -9.04 -14.71 2.19
CA TYR A 243 -9.78 -15.09 0.98
C TYR A 243 -9.82 -13.94 -0.03
N TRP A 244 -10.30 -12.77 0.40
CA TRP A 244 -10.48 -11.62 -0.48
C TRP A 244 -9.17 -11.06 -0.98
N GLU A 245 -8.12 -11.10 -0.16
CA GLU A 245 -6.79 -10.68 -0.54
C GLU A 245 -6.24 -11.57 -1.67
N LYS A 246 -6.28 -12.90 -1.49
CA LYS A 246 -5.91 -13.87 -2.53
C LYS A 246 -6.78 -13.76 -3.77
N TYR A 247 -8.07 -13.56 -3.60
CA TYR A 247 -9.00 -13.43 -4.73
C TYR A 247 -8.70 -12.17 -5.55
N LEU A 248 -8.50 -11.02 -4.90
CA LEU A 248 -8.14 -9.77 -5.56
C LEU A 248 -6.77 -9.84 -6.24
N LEU A 249 -5.79 -10.47 -5.58
CA LEU A 249 -4.47 -10.71 -6.18
C LEU A 249 -4.58 -11.63 -7.41
N ALA A 250 -5.37 -12.70 -7.35
CA ALA A 250 -5.61 -13.58 -8.51
C ALA A 250 -6.22 -12.82 -9.68
N LEU A 251 -7.26 -12.02 -9.42
CA LEU A 251 -7.95 -11.22 -10.44
C LEU A 251 -7.04 -10.18 -11.11
N THR A 252 -6.09 -9.63 -10.37
CA THR A 252 -5.17 -8.57 -10.85
C THR A 252 -3.77 -9.10 -11.17
N SER A 253 -3.58 -10.43 -11.12
CA SER A 253 -2.29 -11.04 -11.43
C SER A 253 -2.00 -10.87 -12.92
N GLY A 254 -0.96 -10.08 -13.20
CA GLY A 254 -0.48 -9.81 -14.55
C GLY A 254 0.78 -10.61 -14.87
N TYR A 255 1.47 -10.21 -15.94
CA TYR A 255 2.83 -10.67 -16.20
C TYR A 255 3.74 -9.45 -16.36
N PRO A 256 4.68 -9.19 -15.45
CA PRO A 256 5.00 -10.00 -14.30
C PRO A 256 3.92 -9.90 -13.23
N ASP A 257 3.75 -11.02 -12.54
CA ASP A 257 2.98 -11.10 -11.31
C ASP A 257 3.68 -10.24 -10.24
N VAL A 258 2.99 -9.21 -9.74
CA VAL A 258 3.59 -8.21 -8.85
C VAL A 258 4.03 -8.77 -7.51
N TRP A 259 3.29 -9.75 -7.00
CA TRP A 259 3.61 -10.36 -5.72
C TRP A 259 4.85 -11.24 -5.87
N ARG A 260 4.92 -12.06 -6.93
CA ARG A 260 6.11 -12.85 -7.26
C ARG A 260 7.31 -12.01 -7.67
N TYR A 261 7.07 -10.88 -8.32
CA TYR A 261 8.13 -9.93 -8.66
C TYR A 261 8.78 -9.41 -7.38
N ALA A 262 7.98 -9.05 -6.38
CA ALA A 262 8.48 -8.55 -5.10
C ALA A 262 9.15 -9.64 -4.24
N GLU A 263 8.79 -10.92 -4.40
CA GLU A 263 9.55 -12.04 -3.82
C GLU A 263 10.97 -12.13 -4.40
N LYS A 264 11.12 -11.87 -5.71
CA LYS A 264 12.42 -11.96 -6.41
C LYS A 264 13.26 -10.70 -6.30
N HIS A 265 12.63 -9.55 -6.07
CA HIS A 265 13.27 -8.24 -5.98
C HIS A 265 12.93 -7.57 -4.64
N PRO A 266 13.36 -8.16 -3.51
CA PRO A 266 13.03 -7.62 -2.20
C PRO A 266 13.65 -6.23 -2.02
N PRO A 267 12.86 -5.23 -1.58
CA PRO A 267 13.35 -3.88 -1.39
C PRO A 267 14.28 -3.82 -0.17
N PHE A 268 15.41 -3.14 -0.30
CA PHE A 268 16.36 -2.88 0.80
C PHE A 268 16.95 -4.15 1.48
N ALA A 269 16.90 -5.31 0.82
CA ALA A 269 17.42 -6.55 1.36
C ALA A 269 18.96 -6.57 1.41
N TYR A 270 19.50 -7.23 2.43
CA TYR A 270 20.90 -7.68 2.44
C TYR A 270 21.03 -8.99 1.64
N ASN A 271 22.14 -9.14 0.91
CA ASN A 271 22.62 -10.45 0.48
C ASN A 271 23.16 -11.23 1.67
#